data_AF-A0A4R9JU88-F1
#
_entry.id   AF-A0A4R9JU88-F1
#
_cell.length_a   1.000
_cell.length_b   1.000
_cell.length_c   1.000
_cell.angle_alpha   90.00
_cell.angle_beta   90.00
_cell.angle_gamma   90.00
#
_symmetry.space_group_name_H-M   'P 1'
#
loop_
_entity.id
_entity.type
_entity.pdbx_description
1 polymer ?
#
loop_
_entity_poly.entity_id
_entity_poly.type
_entity_poly.pdbx_seq_one_letter_code
_entity_poly.pdbx_strand_id
1 'polypeptide(L)'
;MTVSNRQLKLIKEAAELLVMEHRLTTDDAVIVISTALKRELATRNTTFEKLENGSKIERTNFIRSVVKNVQIALESNPYWRSHNLDKSIENFYQVLHAQWDKS
;
A
#
# COMPACT_ATOMS: atom_id res chain seq x y z
N MET A 1 -7.75 -8.36 -15.13
CA MET A 1 -7.90 -8.48 -13.67
C MET A 1 -8.70 -7.29 -13.19
N THR A 2 -9.94 -7.51 -12.76
CA THR A 2 -10.80 -6.48 -12.17
C THR A 2 -10.30 -6.19 -10.76
N VAL A 3 -9.95 -4.93 -10.47
CA VAL A 3 -9.58 -4.51 -9.11
C VAL A 3 -10.86 -4.50 -8.27
N SER A 4 -10.88 -5.20 -7.13
CA SER A 4 -12.08 -5.25 -6.30
C SER A 4 -12.39 -3.87 -5.71
N ASN A 5 -13.67 -3.58 -5.41
CA ASN A 5 -14.08 -2.32 -4.77
C ASN A 5 -13.35 -2.10 -3.44
N ARG A 6 -13.05 -3.18 -2.72
CA ARG A 6 -12.28 -3.13 -1.46
C ARG A 6 -10.82 -2.75 -1.71
N GLN A 7 -10.19 -3.34 -2.73
CA GLN A 7 -8.84 -2.98 -3.13
C GLN A 7 -8.77 -1.51 -3.60
N LEU A 8 -9.78 -1.02 -4.32
CA LEU A 8 -9.88 0.40 -4.71
C LEU A 8 -10.02 1.33 -3.50
N LYS A 9 -10.85 0.98 -2.51
CA LYS A 9 -11.03 1.77 -1.29
C LYS A 9 -9.74 1.85 -0.48
N LEU A 10 -9.07 0.72 -0.32
CA LEU A 10 -7.78 0.63 0.36
C LEU A 10 -6.71 1.47 -0.34
N ILE A 11 -6.64 1.43 -1.69
CA ILE A 11 -5.71 2.27 -2.46
C ILE A 11 -6.00 3.76 -2.25
N LYS A 12 -7.27 4.17 -2.29
CA LYS A 12 -7.65 5.59 -2.16
C LYS A 12 -7.31 6.17 -0.80
N GLU A 13 -7.73 5.52 0.28
CA GLU A 13 -7.48 6.02 1.64
C GLU A 13 -5.98 6.03 1.98
N ALA A 14 -5.24 5.04 1.48
CA ALA A 14 -3.81 4.97 1.70
C ALA A 14 -3.05 5.98 0.81
N ALA A 15 -3.59 6.33 -0.37
CA ALA A 15 -3.05 7.40 -1.22
C ALA A 15 -3.23 8.79 -0.60
N GLU A 16 -4.37 9.06 0.05
CA GLU A 16 -4.61 10.33 0.75
C GLU A 16 -3.51 10.62 1.80
N LEU A 17 -3.09 9.60 2.55
CA LEU A 17 -1.97 9.72 3.51
C LEU A 17 -0.65 10.10 2.83
N LEU A 18 -0.32 9.44 1.71
CA LEU A 18 0.92 9.73 1.00
C LEU A 18 0.91 11.14 0.38
N VAL A 19 -0.24 11.63 -0.08
CA VAL A 19 -0.41 12.99 -0.60
C VAL A 19 -0.26 14.04 0.51
N MET A 20 -0.76 13.76 1.72
CA MET A 20 -0.65 14.70 2.84
C MET A 20 0.78 14.83 3.38
N GLU A 21 1.53 13.72 3.43
CA GLU A 21 2.85 13.66 4.08
C GLU A 21 4.03 13.82 3.11
N HIS A 22 3.75 13.76 1.80
CA HIS A 22 4.76 13.90 0.74
C HIS A 22 4.29 14.81 -0.38
N ARG A 23 5.22 15.20 -1.25
CA ARG A 23 4.93 15.99 -2.45
C ARG A 23 4.39 15.13 -3.60
N LEU A 24 3.59 14.11 -3.31
CA LEU A 24 2.93 13.30 -4.33
C LEU A 24 1.63 13.95 -4.76
N THR A 25 1.30 13.85 -6.04
CA THR A 25 -0.09 14.04 -6.49
C THR A 25 -0.91 12.80 -6.12
N THR A 26 -2.23 12.94 -6.07
CA THR A 26 -3.14 11.80 -5.87
C THR A 26 -2.90 10.69 -6.88
N ASP A 27 -2.66 11.04 -8.14
CA ASP A 27 -2.41 10.07 -9.21
C ASP A 27 -1.08 9.34 -9.00
N ASP A 28 -0.01 10.05 -8.61
CA ASP A 28 1.28 9.42 -8.28
C ASP A 28 1.15 8.44 -7.11
N ALA A 29 0.45 8.85 -6.05
CA ALA A 29 0.24 8.01 -4.87
C ALA A 29 -0.54 6.73 -5.23
N VAL A 30 -1.61 6.86 -6.02
CA VAL A 30 -2.39 5.72 -6.53
C VAL A 30 -1.52 4.80 -7.39
N ILE A 31 -0.69 5.34 -8.27
CA ILE A 31 0.22 4.55 -9.13
C ILE A 31 1.24 3.79 -8.29
N VAL A 32 1.89 4.44 -7.32
CA VAL A 32 2.90 3.83 -6.44
C VAL A 32 2.30 2.67 -5.66
N ILE A 33 1.15 2.89 -5.00
CA ILE A 33 0.49 1.87 -4.19
C ILE A 33 -0.01 0.72 -5.09
N SER A 34 -0.64 1.04 -6.21
CA SER A 34 -1.15 0.02 -7.15
C SER A 34 -0.03 -0.84 -7.72
N THR A 35 1.13 -0.24 -8.00
CA THR A 35 2.32 -0.94 -8.49
C THR A 35 2.90 -1.86 -7.41
N ALA A 36 3.01 -1.37 -6.17
CA ALA A 36 3.47 -2.17 -5.04
C ALA A 36 2.55 -3.38 -4.78
N LEU A 37 1.22 -3.18 -4.81
CA LEU A 37 0.22 -4.25 -4.67
C LEU A 37 0.35 -5.29 -5.79
N LYS A 38 0.36 -4.85 -7.06
CA LYS A 38 0.47 -5.75 -8.23
C LYS A 38 1.75 -6.56 -8.18
N ARG A 39 2.87 -5.92 -7.85
CA ARG A 39 4.18 -6.59 -7.73
C ARG A 39 4.16 -7.67 -6.67
N GLU A 40 3.59 -7.37 -5.49
CA GLU A 40 3.55 -8.34 -4.40
C GLU A 40 2.60 -9.51 -4.70
N LEU A 41 1.44 -9.23 -5.31
CA LEU A 41 0.51 -10.28 -5.75
C LEU A 41 1.17 -11.23 -6.76
N ALA A 42 1.88 -10.68 -7.74
CA ALA A 42 2.62 -11.46 -8.73
C ALA A 42 3.76 -12.27 -8.09
N THR A 43 4.54 -11.66 -7.18
CA THR A 43 5.66 -12.31 -6.49
C THR A 43 5.19 -13.52 -5.66
N ARG A 44 4.02 -13.41 -5.02
CA ARG A 44 3.42 -14.50 -4.24
C ARG A 44 2.59 -15.48 -5.06
N ASN A 45 2.43 -15.23 -6.35
CA ASN A 45 1.54 -15.97 -7.24
C ASN A 45 0.12 -16.14 -6.64
N THR A 46 -0.44 -15.05 -6.13
CA THR A 46 -1.74 -15.04 -5.43
C THR A 46 -2.66 -13.93 -5.95
N THR A 47 -3.92 -13.96 -5.52
CA THR A 47 -4.89 -12.90 -5.79
C THR A 47 -5.27 -12.18 -4.51
N PHE A 48 -5.80 -10.97 -4.65
CA PHE A 48 -6.28 -10.21 -3.50
C PHE A 48 -7.38 -10.98 -2.75
N GLU A 49 -8.31 -11.60 -3.47
CA GLU A 49 -9.39 -12.44 -2.94
C GLU A 49 -8.86 -13.65 -2.15
N LYS A 50 -7.80 -14.31 -2.64
CA LYS A 50 -7.17 -15.42 -1.92
C LYS A 50 -6.52 -14.95 -0.62
N LEU A 51 -5.90 -13.78 -0.61
CA LEU A 51 -5.32 -13.19 0.61
C LEU A 51 -6.40 -12.77 1.60
N GLU A 52 -7.56 -12.30 1.14
CA GLU A 52 -8.69 -11.95 2.01
C GLU A 52 -9.21 -13.14 2.79
N ASN A 53 -9.30 -14.31 2.15
CA ASN A 53 -9.68 -15.57 2.76
C ASN A 53 -8.53 -16.28 3.50
N GLY A 54 -7.32 -15.70 3.42
CA GLY A 54 -6.11 -16.26 4.03
C GLY A 54 -6.01 -16.01 5.52
N SER A 55 -4.97 -16.59 6.12
CA SER A 55 -4.67 -16.40 7.54
C SER A 55 -4.33 -14.93 7.85
N LYS A 56 -4.54 -14.50 9.10
CA LYS A 56 -4.11 -13.16 9.55
C LYS A 56 -2.61 -12.96 9.31
N ILE A 57 -1.81 -14.00 9.53
CA ILE A 57 -0.35 -13.97 9.35
C ILE A 57 0.02 -13.67 7.89
N GLU A 58 -0.63 -14.34 6.93
CA GLU A 58 -0.39 -14.10 5.50
C GLU A 58 -0.75 -12.68 5.09
N ARG A 59 -1.88 -12.16 5.58
CA ARG A 59 -2.33 -10.78 5.36
C ARG A 59 -1.36 -9.76 5.94
N THR A 60 -0.94 -9.92 7.19
CA THR A 60 0.06 -9.04 7.81
C THR A 60 1.39 -9.07 7.05
N ASN A 61 1.87 -10.25 6.66
CA ASN A 61 3.09 -10.38 5.88
C ASN A 61 2.95 -9.74 4.49
N PHE A 62 1.79 -9.84 3.86
CA PHE A 62 1.51 -9.17 2.58
C PHE A 62 1.56 -7.65 2.73
N ILE A 63 0.85 -7.10 3.73
CA ILE A 63 0.83 -5.67 4.01
C ILE A 63 2.25 -5.16 4.27
N ARG A 64 3.05 -5.84 5.09
CA ARG A 64 4.45 -5.45 5.35
C ARG A 64 5.29 -5.36 4.06
N SER A 65 5.17 -6.32 3.16
CA SER A 65 5.88 -6.28 1.88
C SER A 65 5.42 -5.14 0.98
N VAL A 66 4.10 -4.88 0.91
CA VAL A 66 3.55 -3.75 0.14
C VAL A 66 4.08 -2.43 0.67
N VAL A 67 4.03 -2.24 1.99
CA VAL A 67 4.57 -1.04 2.66
C VAL A 67 6.05 -0.85 2.36
N LYS A 68 6.84 -1.92 2.45
CA LYS A 68 8.27 -1.87 2.10
C LYS A 68 8.50 -1.47 0.64
N ASN A 69 7.70 -2.01 -0.30
CA ASN A 69 7.80 -1.65 -1.71
C ASN A 69 7.44 -0.18 -1.97
N VAL A 70 6.44 0.36 -1.25
CA VAL A 70 6.09 1.79 -1.30
C VAL A 70 7.22 2.65 -0.74
N GLN A 71 7.79 2.28 0.41
CA GLN A 71 8.94 2.99 0.99
C GLN A 71 10.11 3.06 0.01
N ILE A 72 10.49 1.93 -0.60
CA ILE A 72 11.57 1.88 -1.60
C ILE A 72 11.27 2.82 -2.78
N ALA A 73 10.02 2.85 -3.26
CA ALA A 73 9.63 3.75 -4.35
C ALA A 73 9.78 5.24 -3.96
N LEU A 74 9.35 5.61 -2.75
CA LEU A 74 9.48 6.97 -2.23
C LEU A 74 10.94 7.39 -2.02
N GLU A 75 11.77 6.49 -1.50
CA GLU A 75 13.21 6.74 -1.30
C GLU A 75 13.98 6.86 -2.61
N SER A 76 13.57 6.10 -3.63
CA SER A 76 14.19 6.11 -4.95
C SER A 76 13.91 7.39 -5.75
N ASN A 77 12.89 8.17 -5.36
CA ASN A 77 12.54 9.43 -6.00
C ASN A 77 12.87 10.63 -5.10
N PRO A 78 13.93 11.41 -5.40
CA PRO A 78 14.32 12.58 -4.61
C PRO A 78 13.23 13.64 -4.45
N TYR A 79 12.28 13.73 -5.39
CA TYR A 79 11.20 14.73 -5.36
C TYR A 79 10.09 14.38 -4.36
N TRP A 80 9.95 13.09 -4.02
CA TRP A 80 8.95 12.58 -3.09
C TRP A 80 9.49 12.41 -1.67
N ARG A 81 10.79 12.62 -1.49
CA ARG A 81 11.48 12.44 -0.22
C ARG A 81 10.93 13.44 0.80
N SER A 82 10.36 12.91 1.88
CA SER A 82 9.88 13.68 3.03
C SER A 82 10.84 13.50 4.20
N HIS A 83 11.00 14.53 5.03
CA HIS A 83 11.73 14.43 6.30
C HIS A 83 11.05 13.44 7.27
N ASN A 84 9.75 13.17 7.08
CA ASN A 84 8.95 12.30 7.95
C ASN A 84 8.62 10.95 7.31
N LEU A 85 9.42 10.50 6.33
CA LEU A 85 9.17 9.27 5.59
C LEU A 85 8.87 8.08 6.53
N ASP A 86 9.69 7.83 7.54
CA ASP A 86 9.50 6.68 8.45
C ASP A 86 8.13 6.72 9.15
N LYS A 87 7.74 7.90 9.65
CA LYS A 87 6.44 8.10 10.33
C LYS A 87 5.27 7.95 9.36
N SER A 88 5.39 8.49 8.15
CA SER A 88 4.36 8.36 7.12
C SER A 88 4.17 6.91 6.68
N ILE A 89 5.25 6.13 6.59
CA ILE A 89 5.26 4.71 6.25
C ILE A 89 4.64 3.88 7.38
N GLU A 90 4.91 4.22 8.64
CA GLU A 90 4.26 3.59 9.79
C GLU A 90 2.74 3.85 9.80
N ASN A 91 2.32 5.10 9.58
CA ASN A 91 0.91 5.47 9.47
C ASN A 91 0.23 4.73 8.30
N PHE A 92 0.90 4.64 7.15
CA PHE A 92 0.43 3.90 5.99
C PHE A 92 0.25 2.41 6.30
N TYR A 93 1.20 1.79 7.01
CA TYR A 93 1.05 0.40 7.50
C TYR A 93 -0.18 0.24 8.40
N GLN A 94 -0.37 1.14 9.37
CA GLN A 94 -1.49 1.07 10.31
C GLN A 94 -2.84 1.20 9.60
N VAL A 95 -2.97 2.13 8.64
CA VAL A 95 -4.21 2.29 7.86
C VAL A 95 -4.48 1.09 6.98
N LEU A 96 -3.47 0.56 6.28
CA LEU A 96 -3.62 -0.65 5.48
C LEU A 96 -4.08 -1.84 6.34
N HIS A 97 -3.49 -2.01 7.52
CA HIS A 97 -3.86 -3.08 8.44
C HIS A 97 -5.28 -2.89 8.99
N ALA A 98 -5.65 -1.68 9.39
CA ALA A 98 -6.97 -1.37 9.91
C ALA A 98 -8.07 -1.55 8.86
N GLN A 99 -7.82 -1.15 7.61
CA GLN A 99 -8.78 -1.35 6.51
C GLN A 99 -8.94 -2.83 6.14
N TRP A 100 -7.91 -3.64 6.35
CA TRP A 100 -8.03 -5.08 6.16
C TRP A 100 -8.81 -5.76 7.29
N ASP A 101 -8.64 -5.33 8.55
CA ASP A 101 -9.34 -5.92 9.70
C ASP A 101 -10.79 -5.44 9.88
N LYS A 102 -11.18 -4.29 9.30
CA LYS A 102 -12.55 -3.73 9.38
C LYS A 102 -13.62 -4.44 8.52
N SER A 103 -13.30 -5.55 7.86
CA SER A 103 -14.28 -6.34 7.07
C SER A 103 -14.31 -7.80 7.47
#